data_AF-A0A158KKP5-F1
#
_entry.id   AF-A0A158KKP5-F1
#
_cell.length_a   1.000
_cell.length_b   1.000
_cell.length_c   1.000
_cell.angle_alpha   90.00
_cell.angle_beta   90.00
_cell.angle_gamma   90.00
#
_symmetry.space_group_name_H-M   'P 1'
#
loop_
_entity.id
_entity.type
_entity.pdbx_description
1 polymer ?
#
loop_
_entity_poly.entity_id
_entity_poly.type
_entity_poly.pdbx_seq_one_letter_code
_entity_poly.pdbx_strand_id
1 'polypeptide(L)' 'MTEFDDPITLRIFRASNDQWSGRLLIGEEEIVLGVFKSPQAVEQCAKEIGLHPERVEVEAC' A
#
# COMPACT_ATOMS: atom_id res chain seq x y z
N MET A 1 -3.11 -26.92 9.26
CA MET A 1 -2.43 -25.62 9.31
C MET A 1 -2.51 -25.06 7.92
N THR A 2 -3.39 -24.10 7.71
CA THR A 2 -3.41 -23.36 6.45
C THR A 2 -3.51 -21.91 6.85
N GLU A 3 -2.34 -21.29 6.98
CA GLU A 3 -2.20 -19.83 7.06
C GLU A 3 -2.57 -19.33 5.67
N PHE A 4 -3.87 -19.09 5.45
CA PHE A 4 -4.34 -18.31 4.32
C PHE A 4 -4.19 -16.84 4.73
N ASP A 5 -2.97 -16.34 4.84
CA ASP A 5 -2.76 -14.90 4.79
C ASP A 5 -3.00 -14.52 3.33
N ASP A 6 -4.14 -13.87 3.05
CA ASP A 6 -4.45 -13.39 1.72
C ASP A 6 -3.32 -12.48 1.23
N PRO A 7 -2.86 -12.63 -0.01
CA PRO A 7 -1.68 -11.94 -0.46
C PRO A 7 -1.88 -10.42 -0.42
N ILE A 8 -1.05 -9.75 0.36
CA ILE A 8 -1.16 -8.30 0.57
C ILE A 8 -0.52 -7.59 -0.63
N THR A 9 -1.32 -6.84 -1.38
CA THR A 9 -0.83 -5.99 -2.47
C THR A 9 -0.91 -4.53 -2.08
N LEU A 10 0.22 -3.82 -2.09
CA LEU A 10 0.27 -2.37 -1.94
C LEU A 10 0.23 -1.71 -3.32
N ARG A 11 -0.83 -0.95 -3.61
CA ARG A 11 -0.89 -0.09 -4.79
C ARG A 11 -0.62 1.34 -4.39
N ILE A 12 0.43 1.91 -4.95
CA ILE A 12 0.86 3.28 -4.72
C ILE A 12 0.53 4.11 -5.95
N PHE A 13 -0.14 5.23 -5.77
CA PHE A 13 -0.58 6.09 -6.85
C PHE A 13 -0.37 7.56 -6.49
N ARG A 14 -0.25 8.40 -7.51
CA ARG A 14 -0.11 9.84 -7.33
C ARG A 14 -1.43 10.44 -6.90
N ALA A 15 -1.41 11.13 -5.78
CA ALA A 15 -2.52 11.94 -5.28
C ALA A 15 -2.37 13.39 -5.76
N SER A 16 -3.33 14.25 -5.39
CA SER A 16 -3.28 15.68 -5.69
C SER A 16 -2.03 16.35 -5.10
N ASN A 17 -1.61 17.47 -5.71
CA ASN A 17 -0.50 18.31 -5.22
C ASN A 17 0.85 17.59 -5.09
N ASP A 18 1.21 16.75 -6.07
CA ASP A 18 2.47 15.98 -6.09
C ASP A 18 2.69 15.04 -4.90
N GLN A 19 1.61 14.73 -4.19
CA GLN A 19 1.63 13.76 -3.11
C GLN A 19 1.39 12.35 -3.64
N TRP A 20 1.66 11.38 -2.78
CA TRP A 20 1.51 9.96 -3.04
C TRP A 20 0.57 9.37 -2.01
N SER A 21 -0.31 8.49 -2.43
CA SER A 21 -1.16 7.71 -1.53
C SER A 21 -1.02 6.24 -1.86
N GLY A 22 -1.47 5.39 -0.96
CA GLY A 22 -1.45 3.96 -1.13
C GLY A 22 -2.76 3.34 -0.71
N ARG A 23 -3.01 2.16 -1.26
CA ARG A 23 -4.06 1.26 -0.77
C ARG A 23 -3.49 -0.14 -0.64
N LEU A 24 -3.81 -0.80 0.45
CA LEU A 24 -3.48 -2.20 0.70
C LEU A 24 -4.71 -3.03 0.34
N LEU A 25 -4.51 -4.03 -0.51
CA LEU A 25 -5.52 -4.99 -0.92
C LEU A 25 -5.20 -6.31 -0.21
N ILE A 26 -6.12 -6.80 0.61
CA ILE A 26 -5.99 -8.02 1.42
C ILE A 26 -7.24 -8.86 1.16
N GLY A 27 -7.15 -9.81 0.24
CA GLY A 27 -8.33 -10.56 -0.22
C GLY A 27 -9.37 -9.62 -0.82
N GLU A 28 -10.53 -9.52 -0.17
CA GLU A 28 -11.63 -8.61 -0.55
C GLU A 28 -11.60 -7.26 0.20
N GLU A 29 -10.71 -7.11 1.18
CA GLU A 29 -10.57 -5.87 1.95
C GLU A 29 -9.62 -4.87 1.28
N GLU A 30 -9.99 -3.59 1.35
CA GLU A 30 -9.16 -2.47 0.91
C GLU A 30 -8.92 -1.51 2.09
N ILE A 31 -7.66 -1.22 2.39
CA ILE A 31 -7.26 -0.24 3.40
C ILE A 31 -6.56 0.91 2.70
N VAL A 32 -7.17 2.10 2.74
CA VAL A 32 -6.60 3.32 2.18
C VAL A 32 -5.61 3.92 3.18
N LEU A 33 -4.38 4.13 2.73
CA LEU A 33 -3.34 4.83 3.46
C LEU A 33 -3.49 6.36 3.27
N GLY A 34 -2.85 7.13 4.16
CA GLY A 34 -2.86 8.58 4.07
C GLY A 34 -2.18 9.14 2.80
N VAL A 35 -1.97 10.45 2.80
CA VAL A 35 -1.18 11.14 1.77
C VAL A 35 0.23 11.41 2.29
N PHE A 36 1.22 11.13 1.44
CA PHE A 36 2.64 11.14 1.76
C PHE A 36 3.41 11.92 0.70
N LYS A 37 4.64 12.33 1.05
CA LYS A 37 5.49 13.15 0.18
C LYS A 37 6.19 12.34 -0.92
N SER A 38 6.23 11.02 -0.81
CA SER A 38 6.93 10.13 -1.74
C SER A 38 6.32 8.73 -1.70
N PRO A 39 6.49 7.91 -2.76
CA PRO A 39 5.99 6.54 -2.76
C PRO A 39 6.68 5.68 -1.70
N GLN A 40 7.96 5.93 -1.40
CA GLN A 40 8.69 5.20 -0.36
C GLN A 40 8.11 5.44 1.03
N ALA A 41 7.57 6.65 1.30
CA ALA A 41 6.91 6.93 2.57
C ALA A 41 5.59 6.17 2.71
N VAL A 42 4.90 5.88 1.60
CA VAL A 42 3.72 4.99 1.57
C VAL A 42 4.12 3.56 1.94
N GLU A 43 5.19 3.04 1.33
CA GLU A 43 5.71 1.70 1.65
C GLU A 43 6.16 1.57 3.11
N GLN A 44 6.82 2.60 3.63
CA GLN A 44 7.24 2.63 5.02
C GLN A 44 6.04 2.61 5.96
N CYS A 45 5.00 3.40 5.67
CA CYS A 45 3.79 3.43 6.48
C CYS A 45 3.14 2.04 6.57
N ALA A 46 3.04 1.30 5.46
CA ALA A 46 2.53 -0.08 5.47
C ALA A 46 3.33 -0.98 6.44
N LYS A 47 4.66 -0.89 6.42
CA LYS A 47 5.54 -1.64 7.32
C LYS A 47 5.37 -1.21 8.78
N GLU A 48 5.21 0.08 9.04
CA GLU A 48 5.05 0.63 10.40
C GLU A 48 3.73 0.19 11.06
N ILE A 49 2.68 -0.04 10.27
CA ILE A 49 1.41 -0.59 10.74
C ILE A 49 1.39 -2.13 10.79
N GLY A 50 2.53 -2.78 10.52
CA GLY A 50 2.69 -4.23 10.58
C GLY A 50 2.17 -4.98 9.35
N LEU A 51 1.86 -4.29 8.26
CA LEU A 51 1.43 -4.89 7.00
C LEU A 51 2.61 -5.01 6.05
N HIS A 52 2.88 -6.24 5.62
CA HIS A 52 4.03 -6.58 4.78
C HIS A 52 3.55 -6.95 3.37
N PRO A 53 3.39 -5.98 2.45
CA PRO A 53 2.94 -6.28 1.10
C PRO A 53 3.96 -7.16 0.38
N GLU A 54 3.47 -8.28 -0.16
CA GLU A 54 4.26 -9.19 -1.00
C GLU A 54 4.49 -8.59 -2.39
N ARG A 55 3.55 -7.78 -2.84
CA ARG A 55 3.59 -7.08 -4.12
C ARG A 55 3.38 -5.59 -3.92
N VAL A 56 4.29 -4.80 -4.48
CA VAL A 56 4.17 -3.34 -4.55
C VAL A 56 3.99 -2.94 -6.01
N GLU A 57 2.91 -2.25 -6.31
CA GLU A 57 2.61 -1.70 -7.62
C GLU A 57 2.63 -0.18 -7.54
N VAL A 58 3.46 0.47 -8.35
CA VAL A 58 3.54 1.94 -8.38
C VAL A 58 2.98 2.43 -9.71
N GLU A 59 1.84 3.12 -9.67
CA GLU A 59 1.23 3.73 -10.84
C GLU A 59 1.98 5.03 -11.17
N ALA A 60 2.87 4.96 -12.16
CA ALA A 60 3.52 6.12 -12.75
C ALA A 60 2.57 6.72 -13.80
N CYS A 61 2.00 7.89 -13.50
CA CYS A 61 1.33 8.74 -14.48
C CYS A 61 2.38 9.61 -15.19
#